data_AF-A0A4Q3N1W8-F1
#
_entry.id   AF-A0A4Q3N1W8-F1
#
_cell.length_a   1.000
_cell.length_b   1.000
_cell.length_c   1.000
_cell.angle_alpha   90.00
_cell.angle_beta   90.00
_cell.angle_gamma   90.00
#
_symmetry.space_group_name_H-M   'P 1'
#
loop_
_entity.id
_entity.type
_entity.pdbx_description
1 polymer ?
#
loop_
_entity_poly.entity_id
_entity_poly.type
_entity_poly.pdbx_seq_one_letter_code
_entity_poly.pdbx_strand_id
1 'polypeptide(L)'
;MESFVNGTAIYRPILAGCLLACAALLNACGDDPLPGQGGGGTPGTNPGPGTVTISLFAGSLQAAGSQDGLGTAAQFNSPAGVAQDTAGNAYVADTANHTIRKIAPDGTVTTLAGAAGQGGHRAVGGDLSDGVVGGVG
;
A
#
# COMPACT_ATOMS: atom_id res chain seq x y z
N MET A 1 18.79 -29.59 -6.53
CA MET A 1 20.24 -29.37 -6.66
C MET A 1 20.38 -28.15 -7.54
N GLU A 2 20.67 -27.03 -6.87
CA GLU A 2 20.85 -25.71 -7.45
C GLU A 2 21.88 -25.75 -8.58
N SER A 3 21.61 -25.07 -9.69
CA SER A 3 22.66 -24.64 -10.61
C SER A 3 22.35 -23.20 -11.00
N PHE A 4 23.13 -22.28 -10.42
CA PHE A 4 23.15 -20.87 -10.77
C PHE A 4 23.85 -20.73 -12.13
N VAL A 5 23.13 -20.21 -13.12
CA VAL A 5 23.74 -19.63 -14.33
C VAL A 5 23.04 -18.29 -14.59
N ASN A 6 23.82 -17.21 -14.53
CA ASN A 6 23.49 -15.87 -15.00
C ASN A 6 22.27 -15.17 -14.38
N GLY A 7 22.26 -15.05 -13.05
CA GLY A 7 21.94 -13.80 -12.34
C GLY A 7 20.65 -13.04 -12.67
N THR A 8 19.65 -13.66 -13.29
CA THR A 8 18.40 -13.00 -13.68
C THR A 8 17.23 -13.75 -13.07
N ALA A 9 16.73 -13.22 -11.96
CA ALA A 9 15.49 -13.70 -11.37
C ALA A 9 14.33 -13.40 -12.34
N ILE A 10 13.69 -14.47 -12.81
CA ILE A 10 12.46 -14.43 -13.57
C ILE A 10 11.37 -13.90 -12.64
N TYR A 11 10.98 -12.64 -12.80
CA TYR A 11 9.72 -12.13 -12.27
C TYR A 11 8.87 -11.59 -13.44
N ARG A 12 7.75 -12.27 -13.70
CA ARG A 12 6.89 -12.07 -14.89
C ARG A 12 6.10 -10.77 -14.75
N PRO A 13 6.13 -9.84 -15.73
CA PRO A 13 5.38 -8.60 -15.65
C PRO A 13 3.97 -8.76 -16.22
N ILE A 14 2.94 -8.43 -15.44
CA ILE A 14 1.66 -7.97 -16.00
C ILE A 14 1.86 -6.49 -16.35
N LEU A 15 2.41 -6.31 -17.55
CA LEU A 15 2.24 -5.25 -18.53
C LEU A 15 2.07 -3.78 -18.09
N ALA A 16 3.06 -3.00 -18.53
CA ALA A 16 2.95 -1.65 -19.10
C ALA A 16 2.74 -0.47 -18.12
N GLY A 17 3.82 -0.10 -17.44
CA GLY A 17 3.95 1.23 -16.80
C GLY A 17 5.34 1.52 -16.24
N CYS A 18 6.12 0.47 -15.94
CA CYS A 18 7.34 0.61 -15.15
C CYS A 18 8.66 0.58 -15.95
N LEU A 19 8.64 0.83 -17.27
CA LEU A 19 9.89 0.79 -18.07
C LEU A 19 10.69 2.10 -18.05
N LEU A 20 10.09 3.23 -17.64
CA LEU A 20 10.81 4.52 -17.65
C LEU A 20 11.43 4.90 -16.30
N ALA A 21 11.10 4.19 -15.22
CA ALA A 21 11.73 4.40 -13.91
C ALA A 21 12.93 3.47 -13.63
N CYS A 22 13.08 2.38 -14.40
CA CYS A 22 14.11 1.38 -14.14
C CYS A 22 15.51 1.80 -14.61
N ALA A 23 15.64 2.75 -15.55
CA ALA A 23 16.96 3.21 -16.01
C ALA A 23 17.73 4.07 -14.99
N ALA A 24 17.08 4.53 -13.91
CA ALA A 24 17.71 5.37 -12.89
C ALA A 24 18.13 4.60 -11.61
N LEU A 25 17.91 3.28 -11.53
CA LEU A 25 18.19 2.50 -10.33
C LEU A 25 19.14 1.30 -10.54
N LEU A 26 19.70 1.11 -11.74
CA LEU A 26 20.65 0.01 -12.01
C LEU A 26 22.11 0.27 -11.56
N ASN A 27 22.40 1.35 -10.83
CA ASN A 27 23.78 1.67 -10.42
C ASN A 27 24.08 1.46 -8.93
N ALA A 28 23.41 0.52 -8.26
CA ALA A 28 23.73 0.20 -6.86
C ALA A 28 23.45 -1.25 -6.48
N CYS A 29 24.07 -2.19 -7.18
CA CYS A 29 24.53 -3.43 -6.54
C CYS A 29 26.03 -3.53 -6.83
N GLY A 30 26.86 -3.13 -5.85
CA GLY A 30 28.31 -3.18 -5.98
C GLY A 30 28.81 -4.61 -5.93
N ASP A 31 29.41 -5.07 -7.01
CA ASP A 31 30.45 -6.09 -6.95
C ASP A 31 31.73 -5.42 -6.41
N ASP A 32 31.98 -5.53 -5.11
CA ASP A 32 33.23 -5.06 -4.49
C ASP A 32 34.40 -5.95 -4.96
N PRO A 33 35.38 -5.45 -5.75
CA PRO A 33 36.58 -6.21 -6.07
C PRO A 33 37.60 -6.07 -4.94
N LEU A 34 38.19 -7.21 -4.57
CA LEU A 34 39.28 -7.35 -3.60
C LEU A 34 40.44 -6.34 -3.84
N PRO A 35 41.17 -5.94 -2.78
CA PRO A 35 42.19 -4.91 -2.91
C PRO A 35 43.43 -5.44 -3.64
N GLY A 36 43.72 -4.88 -4.82
CA GLY A 36 44.95 -5.21 -5.54
C GLY A 36 45.10 -4.77 -6.99
N GLN A 37 44.25 -3.90 -7.56
CA GLN A 37 44.44 -3.42 -8.94
C GLN A 37 44.22 -1.91 -9.02
N GLY A 38 45.28 -1.20 -9.42
CA GLY A 38 45.24 0.23 -9.70
C GLY A 38 44.41 0.51 -10.93
N GLY A 39 43.33 1.26 -10.77
CA GLY A 39 42.49 1.80 -11.84
C GLY A 39 41.57 2.85 -11.23
N GLY A 40 41.56 4.06 -11.77
CA GLY A 40 40.90 5.23 -11.20
C GLY A 40 39.37 5.15 -11.16
N GLY A 41 38.84 4.42 -10.19
CA GLY A 41 37.47 4.59 -9.69
C GLY A 41 37.47 5.72 -8.67
N THR A 42 36.59 6.71 -8.86
CA THR A 42 36.29 7.68 -7.79
C THR A 42 35.92 6.91 -6.52
N PRO A 43 36.44 7.30 -5.33
CA PRO A 43 36.03 6.66 -4.09
C PRO A 43 34.52 6.56 -4.04
N GLY A 44 33.99 5.33 -4.04
CA GLY A 44 32.59 5.07 -3.83
C GLY A 44 32.23 5.72 -2.51
N THR A 45 31.48 6.81 -2.56
CA THR A 45 30.90 7.39 -1.36
C THR A 45 29.87 6.39 -0.90
N ASN A 46 30.23 5.48 0.00
CA ASN A 46 29.26 4.74 0.79
C ASN A 46 28.37 5.82 1.42
N PRO A 47 27.12 6.02 0.96
CA PRO A 47 26.27 6.99 1.59
C PRO A 47 26.13 6.48 3.02
N GLY A 48 26.71 7.18 4.00
CA GLY A 48 26.55 6.84 5.41
C GLY A 48 25.06 6.60 5.68
N PRO A 49 24.72 5.76 6.68
CA PRO A 49 23.39 5.16 6.82
C PRO A 49 22.30 6.17 6.48
N GLY A 50 21.70 5.99 5.30
CA GLY A 50 20.76 6.96 4.75
C GLY A 50 19.61 7.13 5.73
N THR A 51 19.39 8.35 6.21
CA THR A 51 18.31 8.63 7.14
C THR A 51 16.97 8.38 6.44
N VAL A 52 16.23 7.36 6.89
CA VAL A 52 14.85 7.13 6.47
C VAL A 52 13.92 7.86 7.44
N THR A 53 13.13 8.81 6.94
CA THR A 53 12.10 9.49 7.74
C THR A 53 10.78 8.74 7.62
N ILE A 54 10.17 8.41 8.76
CA ILE A 54 8.80 7.91 8.82
C ILE A 54 7.89 9.09 9.17
N SER A 55 6.81 9.27 8.42
CA SER A 55 5.82 10.31 8.67
C SER A 55 4.43 9.71 8.80
N LEU A 56 3.62 10.31 9.68
CA LEU A 56 2.23 9.91 9.84
C LEU A 56 1.41 10.50 8.70
N PHE A 57 0.95 9.64 7.80
CA PHE A 57 0.21 10.04 6.61
C PHE A 57 -1.29 10.26 6.88
N ALA A 58 -1.90 9.39 7.68
CA ALA A 58 -3.31 9.47 8.06
C ALA A 58 -3.55 8.84 9.42
N GLY A 59 -4.53 9.35 10.16
CA GLY A 59 -4.90 8.85 11.49
C GLY A 59 -4.37 9.70 12.64
N SER A 60 -4.98 9.53 13.82
CA SER A 60 -4.56 10.17 15.07
C SER A 60 -3.85 9.18 15.98
N LEU A 61 -2.73 9.61 16.59
CA LEU A 61 -2.03 8.84 17.63
C LEU A 61 -2.66 8.98 19.02
N GLN A 62 -3.57 9.94 19.18
CA GLN A 62 -4.12 10.32 20.48
C GLN A 62 -5.55 9.83 20.70
N ALA A 63 -6.24 9.43 19.63
CA ALA A 63 -7.64 9.01 19.71
C ALA A 63 -7.96 7.93 18.68
N ALA A 64 -8.67 6.90 19.14
CA ALA A 64 -9.36 5.96 18.27
C ALA A 64 -10.77 6.47 17.97
N GLY A 65 -11.25 6.24 16.75
CA GLY A 65 -12.55 6.70 16.30
C GLY A 65 -12.78 6.39 14.83
N SER A 66 -13.88 6.89 14.27
CA SER A 66 -14.28 6.64 12.87
C SER A 66 -14.37 7.91 12.03
N GLN A 67 -13.84 9.02 12.52
CA GLN A 67 -13.92 10.31 11.84
C GLN A 67 -13.19 10.25 10.50
N ASP A 68 -13.90 10.62 9.43
CA ASP A 68 -13.32 10.95 8.14
C ASP A 68 -12.67 12.34 8.20
N GLY A 69 -11.66 12.58 7.37
CA GLY A 69 -10.93 13.85 7.39
C GLY A 69 -9.60 13.78 6.65
N LEU A 70 -8.89 14.90 6.64
CA LEU A 70 -7.59 15.02 6.00
C LEU A 70 -6.47 14.62 6.96
N GLY A 71 -5.62 13.67 6.55
CA GLY A 71 -4.42 13.28 7.26
C GLY A 71 -4.67 12.91 8.73
N THR A 72 -4.08 13.66 9.65
CA THR A 72 -4.16 13.41 11.10
C THR A 72 -5.48 13.79 11.75
N ALA A 73 -6.37 14.49 11.02
CA ALA A 73 -7.74 14.74 11.47
C ALA A 73 -8.63 13.49 11.34
N ALA A 74 -8.25 12.54 10.49
CA ALA A 74 -8.94 11.26 10.40
C ALA A 74 -8.64 10.38 11.61
N GLN A 75 -9.58 9.51 11.98
CA GLN A 75 -9.42 8.56 13.08
C GLN A 75 -9.74 7.15 12.58
N PHE A 76 -9.02 6.18 13.14
CA PHE A 76 -9.21 4.75 12.91
C PHE A 76 -9.38 4.04 14.26
N ASN A 77 -9.90 2.82 14.25
CA ASN A 77 -10.07 1.99 15.43
C ASN A 77 -9.69 0.53 15.13
N SER A 78 -8.51 0.13 15.64
CA SER A 78 -7.91 -1.19 15.40
C SER A 78 -7.90 -1.61 13.92
N PRO A 79 -7.31 -0.81 13.01
CA PRO A 79 -7.15 -1.20 11.61
C PRO A 79 -6.25 -2.44 11.51
N ALA A 80 -6.63 -3.41 10.67
CA ALA A 80 -5.95 -4.72 10.63
C ALA A 80 -5.39 -5.10 9.25
N GLY A 81 -5.76 -4.38 8.20
CA GLY A 81 -5.31 -4.69 6.84
C GLY A 81 -5.25 -3.44 5.98
N VAL A 82 -4.33 -3.44 5.02
CA VAL A 82 -4.15 -2.37 4.04
C VAL A 82 -3.87 -2.95 2.65
N ALA A 83 -4.45 -2.35 1.62
CA ALA A 83 -4.16 -2.63 0.21
C ALA A 83 -4.04 -1.30 -0.57
N GLN A 84 -3.38 -1.29 -1.71
CA GLN A 84 -3.23 -0.10 -2.54
C GLN A 84 -3.67 -0.38 -3.99
N ASP A 85 -4.30 0.60 -4.64
CA ASP A 85 -4.58 0.54 -6.09
C ASP A 85 -3.48 1.21 -6.93
N THR A 86 -3.59 1.08 -8.25
CA THR A 86 -2.63 1.67 -9.22
C THR A 86 -2.66 3.19 -9.28
N ALA A 87 -3.69 3.83 -8.73
CA ALA A 87 -3.80 5.28 -8.62
C ALA A 87 -3.19 5.81 -7.31
N GLY A 88 -2.66 4.91 -6.47
CA GLY A 88 -2.01 5.24 -5.21
C GLY A 88 -2.97 5.38 -4.02
N ASN A 89 -4.26 5.09 -4.18
CA ASN A 89 -5.18 5.10 -3.03
C ASN A 89 -4.93 3.88 -2.15
N ALA A 90 -4.91 4.08 -0.84
CA ALA A 90 -4.86 3.00 0.13
C ALA A 90 -6.26 2.67 0.67
N TYR A 91 -6.52 1.39 0.87
CA TYR A 91 -7.77 0.86 1.41
C TYR A 91 -7.46 0.16 2.71
N VAL A 92 -8.10 0.58 3.80
CA VAL A 92 -7.84 0.10 5.15
C VAL A 92 -9.06 -0.61 5.69
N ALA A 93 -8.87 -1.81 6.21
CA ALA A 93 -9.87 -2.53 6.98
C ALA A 93 -9.85 -2.00 8.42
N ASP A 94 -10.82 -1.16 8.76
CA ASP A 94 -10.94 -0.46 10.05
C ASP A 94 -11.86 -1.28 10.98
N THR A 95 -11.27 -2.36 11.51
CA THR A 95 -11.99 -3.54 12.01
C THR A 95 -12.96 -3.25 13.13
N ALA A 96 -12.55 -2.47 14.14
CA ALA A 96 -13.41 -2.16 15.28
C ALA A 96 -14.47 -1.12 14.94
N ASN A 97 -14.32 -0.42 13.82
CA ASN A 97 -15.36 0.45 13.27
C ASN A 97 -16.28 -0.27 12.29
N HIS A 98 -15.98 -1.49 11.88
CA HIS A 98 -16.73 -2.25 10.86
C HIS A 98 -16.82 -1.51 9.52
N THR A 99 -15.78 -0.77 9.15
CA THR A 99 -15.74 0.03 7.92
C THR A 99 -14.53 -0.33 7.05
N ILE A 100 -14.68 -0.09 5.75
CA ILE A 100 -13.58 -0.02 4.80
C ILE A 100 -13.32 1.45 4.52
N ARG A 101 -12.08 1.89 4.76
CA ARG A 101 -11.67 3.28 4.62
C ARG A 101 -10.80 3.44 3.39
N LYS A 102 -11.04 4.47 2.59
CA LYS A 102 -10.20 4.86 1.46
C LYS A 102 -9.37 6.08 1.85
N ILE A 103 -8.07 6.03 1.59
CA ILE A 103 -7.13 7.13 1.76
C ILE A 103 -6.62 7.51 0.38
N ALA A 104 -6.90 8.73 -0.06
CA ALA A 104 -6.39 9.26 -1.32
C ALA A 104 -4.91 9.70 -1.18
N PRO A 105 -4.16 9.86 -2.29
CA PRO A 105 -2.76 10.29 -2.25
C PRO A 105 -2.53 11.66 -1.60
N ASP A 106 -3.55 12.51 -1.53
CA ASP A 106 -3.52 13.80 -0.83
C ASP A 106 -3.73 13.67 0.68
N GLY A 107 -3.94 12.46 1.20
CA GLY A 107 -4.20 12.17 2.61
C GLY A 107 -5.68 12.24 3.00
N THR A 108 -6.60 12.47 2.07
CA THR A 108 -8.04 12.51 2.37
C THR A 108 -8.55 11.12 2.71
N VAL A 109 -9.12 10.95 3.90
CA VAL A 109 -9.74 9.70 4.36
C VAL A 109 -11.25 9.79 4.25
N THR A 110 -11.85 8.78 3.64
CA THR A 110 -13.30 8.62 3.50
C THR A 110 -13.74 7.20 3.84
N THR A 111 -14.96 7.05 4.34
CA THR A 111 -15.58 5.74 4.52
C THR A 111 -16.18 5.26 3.19
N LEU A 112 -15.62 4.18 2.65
CA LEU A 112 -16.04 3.60 1.37
C LEU A 112 -17.21 2.62 1.56
N ALA A 113 -17.19 1.85 2.64
CA ALA A 113 -18.22 0.85 2.95
C ALA A 113 -18.33 0.62 4.46
N GLY A 114 -19.51 0.15 4.89
CA GLY A 114 -19.86 -0.05 6.29
C GLY A 114 -20.34 1.24 6.98
N ALA A 115 -20.73 1.11 8.24
CA ALA A 115 -21.09 2.25 9.08
C ALA A 115 -20.54 2.03 10.49
N ALA A 116 -19.91 3.07 11.06
CA ALA A 116 -19.27 2.99 12.36
C ALA A 116 -20.25 2.49 13.44
N GLY A 117 -19.83 1.46 14.19
CA GLY A 117 -20.65 0.83 15.23
C GLY A 117 -21.76 -0.09 14.72
N GLN A 118 -21.86 -0.33 13.40
CA GLN A 118 -22.81 -1.27 12.80
C GLN A 118 -22.06 -2.46 12.20
N GLY A 119 -21.98 -3.56 12.94
CA GLY A 119 -21.39 -4.80 12.48
C GLY A 119 -22.33 -5.58 11.54
N GLY A 120 -21.76 -6.19 10.51
CA GLY A 120 -22.48 -7.09 9.60
C GLY A 120 -23.20 -6.39 8.45
N HIS A 121 -23.95 -7.16 7.69
CA HIS A 121 -24.79 -6.66 6.62
C HIS A 121 -26.17 -6.31 7.21
N ARG A 122 -26.65 -5.09 7.00
CA ARG A 122 -28.08 -4.81 7.19
C ARG A 122 -28.80 -5.51 6.04
N ALA A 123 -29.21 -6.75 6.25
CA ALA A 123 -30.18 -7.40 5.38
C ALA A 123 -31.44 -6.53 5.37
N VAL A 124 -31.62 -5.73 4.32
CA VAL A 124 -32.98 -5.41 3.89
C VAL A 124 -33.58 -6.75 3.51
N GLY A 125 -34.62 -7.19 4.21
CA GLY A 125 -35.19 -8.52 4.02
C GLY A 125 -35.41 -8.82 2.53
N GLY A 126 -34.75 -9.85 2.06
CA GLY A 126 -34.65 -10.24 0.66
C GLY A 126 -33.42 -11.11 0.53
N ASP A 127 -33.60 -12.43 0.63
CA ASP A 127 -32.52 -13.33 0.26
C ASP A 127 -32.16 -13.12 -1.23
N LEU A 128 -30.93 -13.43 -1.60
CA LEU A 128 -30.44 -13.34 -2.98
C LEU A 128 -30.74 -14.61 -3.80
N SER A 129 -31.74 -15.41 -3.41
CA SER A 129 -32.04 -16.69 -4.07
C SER A 129 -33.14 -16.63 -5.12
N ASP A 130 -33.67 -15.44 -5.41
CA ASP A 130 -34.62 -15.24 -6.48
C ASP A 130 -34.31 -13.92 -7.20
N GLY A 131 -33.81 -14.01 -8.42
CA GLY A 131 -33.56 -12.87 -9.31
C GLY A 131 -34.82 -12.17 -9.86
N VAL A 132 -35.98 -12.24 -9.21
CA VAL A 132 -37.17 -11.48 -9.61
C VAL A 132 -37.11 -10.07 -9.02
N VAL A 133 -36.50 -9.17 -9.80
CA VAL A 133 -36.92 -7.76 -9.79
C VAL A 133 -38.27 -7.70 -10.47
N GLY A 134 -39.34 -7.52 -9.71
CA GLY A 134 -40.62 -7.02 -10.22
C GLY A 134 -41.85 -7.85 -9.82
N GLY A 135 -42.69 -7.25 -8.97
CA GLY A 135 -44.05 -7.71 -8.72
C GLY A 135 -44.85 -6.59 -8.07
N VAL A 136 -45.55 -5.82 -8.90
CA VAL A 136 -46.55 -4.83 -8.49
C VAL A 136 -47.64 -5.47 -7.62
N GLY A 137 -48.00 -4.79 -6.54
CA GLY A 137 -49.20 -5.03 -5.73
C GLY A 137 -49.61 -3.73 -5.09
#